data_AF-A0A966W4R9-F1
#
_entry.id   AF-A0A966W4R9-F1
#
_cell.length_a   1.000
_cell.length_b   1.000
_cell.length_c   1.000
_cell.angle_alpha   90.00
_cell.angle_beta   90.00
_cell.angle_gamma   90.00
#
_symmetry.space_group_name_H-M   'P 1'
#
loop_
_entity.id
_entity.type
_entity.pdbx_description
1 polymer ?
#
loop_
_entity_poly.entity_id
_entity_poly.type
_entity_poly.pdbx_seq_one_letter_code
_entity_poly.pdbx_strand_id
1 'polypeptide(L)'
;MTQRDGQEFVRACAKFVLGESTGVRIKGSPGRLAALQEVLHASRDLYVALESAKPLSVVGPLIERKSRAAAKFKSETGTPWLL
;
A
#
# COMPACT_ATOMS: atom_id res chain seq x y z
N MET A 1 -17.70 5.79 6.94
CA MET A 1 -17.02 6.30 5.73
C MET A 1 -18.09 6.55 4.69
N THR A 2 -18.33 7.81 4.34
CA THR A 2 -19.14 8.12 3.15
C THR A 2 -18.33 7.81 1.89
N GLN A 3 -18.98 7.61 0.74
CA GLN A 3 -18.30 7.29 -0.53
C GLN A 3 -17.19 8.30 -0.90
N ARG A 4 -17.36 9.58 -0.55
CA ARG A 4 -16.34 10.64 -0.74
C ARG A 4 -15.08 10.41 0.10
N ASP A 5 -15.24 10.03 1.37
CA ASP A 5 -14.11 9.78 2.28
C ASP A 5 -13.23 8.62 1.79
N GLY A 6 -13.86 7.59 1.19
CA GLY A 6 -13.16 6.45 0.62
C GLY A 6 -12.32 6.82 -0.60
N GLN A 7 -12.86 7.66 -1.48
CA GLN A 7 -12.15 8.12 -2.68
C GLN A 7 -10.95 9.02 -2.35
N GLU A 8 -11.10 9.95 -1.41
CA GLU A 8 -10.01 10.80 -0.97
C GLU A 8 -8.90 10.00 -0.29
N PHE A 9 -9.27 9.00 0.51
CA PHE A 9 -8.33 8.08 1.15
C PHE A 9 -7.51 7.29 0.12
N VAL A 10 -8.17 6.68 -0.88
CA VAL A 10 -7.48 5.94 -1.95
C VAL A 10 -6.55 6.86 -2.74
N ARG A 11 -6.99 8.09 -3.02
CA ARG A 11 -6.15 9.09 -3.70
C ARG A 11 -4.92 9.46 -2.88
N ALA A 12 -5.07 9.67 -1.56
CA ALA A 12 -3.94 9.96 -0.69
C ALA A 12 -2.93 8.81 -0.63
N CYS A 13 -3.42 7.56 -0.60
CA CYS A 13 -2.59 6.36 -0.68
C CYS A 13 -1.82 6.27 -1.99
N ALA A 14 -2.48 6.51 -3.13
CA ALA A 14 -1.83 6.52 -4.44
C ALA A 14 -0.72 7.57 -4.50
N LYS A 15 -0.99 8.79 -4.04
CA LYS A 15 0.02 9.87 -3.97
C LYS A 15 1.24 9.48 -3.14
N PHE A 16 1.04 8.78 -2.02
CA PHE A 16 2.16 8.29 -1.21
C PHE A 16 3.01 7.26 -1.96
N VAL A 17 2.37 6.30 -2.65
CA VAL A 17 3.06 5.28 -3.44
C VAL A 17 3.87 5.89 -4.58
N LEU A 18 3.30 6.89 -5.26
CA LEU A 18 3.95 7.65 -6.33
C LEU A 18 5.02 8.64 -5.83
N GLY A 19 5.19 8.80 -4.52
CA GLY A 19 6.12 9.77 -3.94
C GLY A 19 5.66 11.24 -4.01
N GLU A 20 4.42 11.50 -4.44
CA GLU A 20 3.80 12.84 -4.48
C GLU A 20 3.38 13.34 -3.09
N SER A 21 3.33 12.46 -2.08
CA SER A 21 3.03 12.80 -0.70
C SER A 21 3.99 12.10 0.26
N THR A 22 4.35 12.79 1.36
CA THR A 22 5.18 12.23 2.43
C THR A 22 4.40 11.39 3.43
N GLY A 23 3.06 11.42 3.41
CA GLY A 23 2.24 10.63 4.32
C GLY A 23 0.75 10.62 4.00
N VAL A 24 0.03 9.75 4.72
CA VAL A 24 -1.43 9.61 4.69
C VAL A 24 -1.94 9.69 6.13
N ARG A 25 -2.85 10.63 6.41
CA ARG A 25 -3.49 10.73 7.73
C ARG A 25 -4.74 9.88 7.77
N ILE A 26 -4.77 8.88 8.66
CA ILE A 26 -5.94 8.01 8.82
C ILE A 26 -6.22 7.73 10.30
N LYS A 27 -7.44 7.29 10.58
CA LYS A 27 -7.87 6.82 11.91
C LYS A 27 -8.35 5.37 11.78
N GLY A 28 -8.00 4.52 12.74
CA GLY A 28 -8.36 3.12 12.74
C GLY A 28 -7.82 2.39 13.96
N SER A 29 -8.15 1.11 14.12
CA SER A 29 -7.53 0.28 15.15
C SER A 29 -6.04 0.09 14.86
N PRO A 30 -5.19 -0.10 15.89
CA PRO A 30 -3.75 -0.29 15.70
C PRO A 30 -3.39 -1.37 14.66
N GLY A 31 -4.10 -2.50 14.65
CA GLY A 31 -3.89 -3.58 13.67
C GLY A 31 -4.17 -3.14 12.22
N ARG A 32 -5.27 -2.41 11.99
CA ARG A 32 -5.60 -1.85 10.67
C ARG A 32 -4.60 -0.80 10.21
N LEU A 33 -4.14 0.05 11.13
CA LEU A 33 -3.12 1.07 10.85
C LEU A 33 -1.79 0.41 10.44
N ALA A 34 -1.35 -0.60 11.20
CA ALA A 34 -0.14 -1.34 10.90
C ALA A 34 -0.21 -2.07 9.56
N ALA A 35 -1.33 -2.74 9.27
CA ALA A 35 -1.53 -3.43 8.01
C ALA A 35 -1.59 -2.46 6.81
N LEU A 36 -2.21 -1.28 6.98
CA LEU A 36 -2.19 -0.25 5.94
C LEU A 36 -0.77 0.28 5.70
N GLN A 37 -0.04 0.59 6.76
CA GLN A 37 1.34 1.07 6.66
C GLN A 37 2.19 0.04 5.89
N GLU A 38 2.09 -1.24 6.27
CA GLU A 38 2.84 -2.32 5.64
C GLU A 38 2.54 -2.43 4.13
N VAL A 39 1.26 -2.39 3.74
CA VAL A 39 0.88 -2.51 2.32
C VAL A 39 1.25 -1.27 1.51
N LEU A 40 1.19 -0.07 2.11
CA LEU A 40 1.62 1.17 1.45
C LEU A 40 3.11 1.18 1.17
N HIS A 41 3.93 0.82 2.17
CA HIS A 41 5.38 0.75 1.98
C HIS A 41 5.76 -0.34 0.98
N ALA A 42 5.18 -1.54 1.07
CA ALA A 42 5.46 -2.59 0.09
C ALA A 42 5.05 -2.20 -1.34
N SER A 43 3.95 -1.45 -1.49
CA SER A 43 3.51 -0.93 -2.79
C SER A 43 4.48 0.13 -3.33
N ARG A 44 4.93 1.06 -2.48
CA ARG A 44 5.92 2.08 -2.84
C ARG A 44 7.26 1.46 -3.23
N ASP A 45 7.76 0.53 -2.44
CA ASP A 45 9.05 -0.13 -2.70
C ASP A 45 9.02 -0.88 -4.03
N LEU A 46 7.92 -1.59 -4.33
CA LEU A 46 7.72 -2.25 -5.62
C LEU A 46 7.63 -1.22 -6.77
N TYR A 47 6.84 -0.17 -6.61
CA TYR A 47 6.70 0.88 -7.61
C TYR A 47 8.05 1.50 -7.98
N VAL A 48 8.82 1.93 -6.98
CA VAL A 48 10.15 2.53 -7.16
C VAL A 48 11.11 1.54 -7.84
N ALA A 49 11.06 0.26 -7.49
CA ALA A 49 11.91 -0.76 -8.12
C ALA A 49 11.56 -0.98 -9.60
N LEU A 50 10.27 -0.99 -9.93
CA LEU A 50 9.79 -1.11 -11.31
C LEU A 50 10.14 0.14 -12.13
N GLU A 51 9.89 1.33 -11.58
CA GLU A 51 10.20 2.61 -12.22
C GLU A 51 11.71 2.76 -12.47
N SER A 52 12.53 2.30 -11.52
CA SER A 52 13.99 2.29 -11.64
C SER A 52 14.56 1.13 -12.47
N ALA A 53 13.70 0.36 -13.17
CA ALA A 53 14.07 -0.81 -13.97
C ALA A 53 15.02 -1.79 -13.26
N LYS A 54 14.77 -2.05 -11.96
CA LYS A 54 15.57 -3.00 -11.18
C LYS A 54 15.46 -4.42 -11.77
N PRO A 55 16.52 -5.25 -11.62
CA PRO A 55 16.49 -6.62 -12.13
C PRO A 55 15.43 -7.47 -11.44
N LEU A 56 14.95 -8.52 -12.11
CA LEU A 56 13.92 -9.44 -11.60
C LEU A 56 14.30 -10.08 -10.26
N SER A 57 15.59 -10.30 -10.01
CA SER A 57 16.09 -10.80 -8.72
C SER A 57 15.77 -9.88 -7.53
N VAL A 58 15.59 -8.58 -7.78
CA VAL A 58 15.17 -7.58 -6.79
C VAL A 58 13.66 -7.42 -6.79
N VAL A 59 13.02 -7.42 -7.96
CA VAL A 59 11.57 -7.23 -8.10
C VAL A 59 10.76 -8.41 -7.55
N GLY A 60 11.22 -9.65 -7.76
CA GLY A 60 10.52 -10.87 -7.32
C GLY A 60 10.20 -10.87 -5.82
N PRO A 61 11.19 -10.68 -4.93
CA PRO A 61 10.94 -10.58 -3.49
C PRO A 61 9.99 -9.44 -3.08
N LEU A 62 10.00 -8.32 -3.83
CA LEU A 62 9.09 -7.18 -3.57
C LEU A 62 7.63 -7.52 -3.93
N ILE A 63 7.41 -8.26 -5.03
CA ILE A 63 6.08 -8.76 -5.41
C ILE A 63 5.52 -9.67 -4.31
N GLU A 64 6.32 -10.60 -3.80
CA GLU A 64 5.89 -11.50 -2.74
C GLU A 64 5.58 -10.75 -1.45
N ARG A 65 6.45 -9.80 -1.08
CA ARG A 65 6.25 -8.95 0.10
C ARG A 65 4.96 -8.14 -0.03
N LYS A 66 4.69 -7.53 -1.19
CA LYS A 66 3.44 -6.81 -1.46
C LYS A 66 2.24 -7.74 -1.38
N SER A 67 2.33 -8.95 -1.92
CA SER A 67 1.26 -9.93 -1.89
C SER A 67 0.90 -10.34 -0.45
N ARG A 68 1.90 -10.61 0.40
CA ARG A 68 1.68 -10.90 1.83
C ARG A 68 1.07 -9.71 2.58
N ALA A 69 1.57 -8.50 2.33
CA ALA A 69 1.03 -7.29 2.94
C ALA A 69 -0.42 -7.02 2.51
N ALA A 70 -0.76 -7.26 1.24
CA ALA A 70 -2.13 -7.14 0.72
C ALA A 70 -3.08 -8.17 1.35
N ALA A 71 -2.62 -9.41 1.55
CA ALA A 71 -3.40 -10.45 2.24
C ALA A 71 -3.66 -10.07 3.70
N LYS A 72 -2.64 -9.57 4.42
CA LYS A 72 -2.79 -9.08 5.79
C LYS A 72 -3.74 -7.89 5.88
N PHE A 73 -3.61 -6.92 4.97
CA PHE A 73 -4.53 -5.78 4.89
C PHE A 73 -5.98 -6.23 4.69
N LYS A 74 -6.23 -7.19 3.79
CA LYS A 74 -7.55 -7.77 3.59
C LYS A 74 -8.08 -8.46 4.85
N SER A 75 -7.24 -9.21 5.56
CA SER A 75 -7.61 -9.87 6.82
C SER A 75 -8.04 -8.86 7.90
N GLU A 76 -7.33 -7.74 8.04
CA GLU A 76 -7.58 -6.74 9.08
C GLU A 76 -8.74 -5.78 8.75
N THR A 77 -8.98 -5.52 7.46
CA THR A 77 -9.93 -4.49 7.01
C THR A 77 -11.14 -5.02 6.26
N GLY A 78 -11.12 -6.28 5.81
CA GLY A 78 -12.11 -6.86 4.90
C GLY A 78 -12.04 -6.32 3.47
N THR A 79 -11.14 -5.38 3.17
CA THR A 79 -11.04 -4.71 1.86
C THR A 79 -9.84 -5.26 1.08
N PRO A 80 -10.00 -5.64 -0.21
CA PRO A 80 -8.87 -6.10 -1.02
C PRO A 80 -7.93 -4.94 -1.38
N TRP A 81 -6.63 -5.18 -1.30
CA TRP A 81 -5.60 -4.32 -1.89
C TRP A 81 -5.10 -4.95 -3.18
N LEU A 82 -5.28 -4.26 -4.31
CA LEU A 82 -4.95 -4.83 -5.61
C LEU A 82 -3.44 -4.86 -5.84
N LEU A 83 -3.02 -5.86 -6.63
CA LEU A 83 -1.63 -6.09 -7.01
C LEU A 83 -1.14 -5.02 -7.98
#